data_AF-C9MZH1-F1
#
_entry.id   AF-C9MZH1-F1
#
_cell.length_a   1.000
_cell.length_b   1.000
_cell.length_c   1.000
_cell.angle_alpha   90.00
_cell.angle_beta   90.00
_cell.angle_gamma   90.00
#
_symmetry.space_group_name_H-M   'P 1'
#
loop_
_entity.id
_entity.type
_entity.pdbx_description
1 polymer ?
#
loop_
_entity_poly.entity_id
_entity_poly.type
_entity_poly.pdbx_seq_one_letter_code
_entity_poly.pdbx_strand_id
1 'polypeptide(L)'
;MILNKDKLKRAIIFLFYDKDGIVDDYIPTLFQGLKGFYDKLCFVANGKLSEEGEEKLKDYVTDFLVRENKGFDVWGYKAGLEFLAGKN
;
A
#
# COMPACT_ATOMS: atom_id res chain seq x y z
N MET A 1 3.01 -23.66 9.51
CA MET A 1 1.63 -23.36 9.08
C MET A 1 1.42 -24.03 7.73
N ILE A 2 0.48 -24.99 7.62
CA ILE A 2 0.16 -25.63 6.34
C ILE A 2 -1.00 -24.84 5.72
N LEU A 3 -0.77 -24.26 4.55
CA LEU A 3 -1.73 -23.41 3.85
C LEU A 3 -2.20 -24.11 2.57
N ASN A 4 -3.51 -24.06 2.30
CA ASN A 4 -4.07 -24.48 1.03
C ASN A 4 -3.70 -23.44 -0.05
N LYS A 5 -2.82 -23.82 -0.98
CA LYS A 5 -2.31 -22.92 -2.02
C LYS A 5 -3.39 -22.46 -3.00
N ASP A 6 -4.41 -23.28 -3.26
CA ASP A 6 -5.47 -22.98 -4.25
C ASP A 6 -6.45 -21.90 -3.77
N LYS A 7 -6.43 -21.60 -2.45
CA LYS A 7 -7.28 -20.58 -1.83
C LYS A 7 -6.48 -19.41 -1.25
N LEU A 8 -5.16 -19.38 -1.46
CA LEU A 8 -4.32 -18.39 -0.81
C LEU A 8 -4.41 -17.06 -1.55
N LYS A 9 -4.97 -16.05 -0.87
CA LYS A 9 -4.92 -14.67 -1.29
C LYS A 9 -3.89 -13.92 -0.47
N ARG A 10 -2.96 -13.23 -1.14
CA ARG A 10 -1.88 -12.46 -0.50
C ARG A 10 -2.13 -10.97 -0.67
N ALA A 11 -2.13 -10.26 0.45
CA ALA A 11 -2.22 -8.81 0.46
C ALA A 11 -0.90 -8.21 0.96
N ILE A 12 -0.49 -7.10 0.34
CA ILE A 12 0.58 -6.22 0.79
C ILE A 12 -0.07 -4.94 1.32
N ILE A 13 0.41 -4.47 2.46
CA ILE A 13 0.14 -3.12 2.95
C ILE A 13 1.47 -2.39 2.99
N PHE A 14 1.59 -1.33 2.19
CA PHE A 14 2.78 -0.49 2.15
C PHE A 14 2.45 0.86 2.80
N LEU A 15 3.04 1.12 3.96
CA LEU A 15 2.89 2.40 4.65
C LEU A 15 3.93 3.38 4.12
N PHE A 16 3.46 4.46 3.52
CA PHE A 16 4.27 5.50 2.92
C PHE A 16 4.10 6.81 3.67
N TYR A 17 5.20 7.51 3.90
CA TYR A 17 5.18 8.91 4.32
C TYR A 17 6.29 9.67 3.61
N ASP A 18 5.90 10.74 2.94
CA ASP A 18 6.76 11.81 2.52
C ASP A 18 6.06 13.15 2.80
N LYS A 19 6.82 14.16 3.22
CA LYS A 19 6.26 15.47 3.62
C LYS A 19 5.64 16.24 2.44
N ASP A 20 6.16 16.00 1.24
CA ASP A 20 5.74 16.63 -0.01
C ASP A 20 4.94 15.65 -0.89
N GLY A 21 4.84 14.39 -0.47
CA GLY A 21 4.10 13.34 -1.16
C GLY A 21 4.87 12.72 -2.33
N ILE A 22 6.20 12.87 -2.36
CA ILE A 22 7.06 12.41 -3.46
C ILE A 22 7.37 10.93 -3.31
N VAL A 23 7.08 10.15 -4.35
CA VAL A 23 7.39 8.72 -4.42
C VAL A 23 8.78 8.50 -5.02
N ASP A 24 9.74 8.11 -4.19
CA ASP A 24 11.09 7.76 -4.62
C ASP A 24 11.13 6.58 -5.60
N ASP A 25 12.13 6.56 -6.48
CA ASP A 25 12.31 5.55 -7.54
C ASP A 25 12.52 4.11 -7.05
N TYR A 26 12.94 3.93 -5.79
CA TYR A 26 13.10 2.58 -5.24
C TYR A 26 11.75 1.89 -5.01
N ILE A 27 10.66 2.64 -4.80
CA ILE A 27 9.33 2.09 -4.51
C ILE A 27 8.78 1.31 -5.73
N PRO A 28 8.70 1.87 -6.95
CA PRO A 28 8.28 1.08 -8.11
C PRO A 28 9.27 -0.05 -8.41
N THR A 29 10.58 0.12 -8.15
CA THR A 29 11.56 -0.96 -8.28
C THR A 29 11.23 -2.13 -7.35
N LEU A 30 10.91 -1.85 -6.08
CA LEU A 30 10.46 -2.85 -5.11
C LEU A 30 9.15 -3.52 -5.56
N PHE A 31 8.16 -2.74 -5.98
CA PHE A 31 6.86 -3.28 -6.40
C PHE A 31 6.96 -4.14 -7.65
N GLN A 32 7.83 -3.78 -8.60
CA GLN A 32 8.13 -4.59 -9.76
C GLN A 32 8.71 -5.96 -9.38
N GLY A 33 9.55 -6.04 -8.35
CA GLY A 33 10.05 -7.31 -7.81
C GLY A 33 8.98 -8.17 -7.11
N LEU A 34 7.91 -7.54 -6.63
CA LEU A 34 6.78 -8.21 -5.97
C LEU A 34 5.65 -8.58 -6.95
N LYS A 35 5.67 -8.04 -8.17
CA LYS A 35 4.61 -8.24 -9.17
C LYS A 35 4.39 -9.73 -9.45
N GLY A 36 3.13 -10.17 -9.32
CA GLY A 36 2.74 -11.58 -9.48
C GLY A 36 2.80 -12.42 -8.20
N PHE A 37 3.31 -11.89 -7.09
CA PHE A 37 3.35 -12.57 -5.79
C PHE A 37 2.25 -12.11 -4.83
N TYR A 38 1.38 -11.18 -5.25
CA TYR A 38 0.27 -10.66 -4.45
C TYR A 38 -1.01 -10.55 -5.29
N ASP A 39 -2.15 -10.58 -4.60
CA ASP A 39 -3.47 -10.32 -5.17
C ASP A 39 -3.91 -8.87 -4.94
N LYS A 40 -3.46 -8.29 -3.83
CA LYS A 40 -3.77 -6.92 -3.41
C LYS A 40 -2.51 -6.22 -2.91
N LEU A 41 -2.33 -4.97 -3.29
CA LEU A 41 -1.33 -4.06 -2.75
C LEU A 41 -2.04 -2.77 -2.38
N CYS A 42 -2.26 -2.59 -1.08
CA CYS A 42 -2.81 -1.39 -0.50
C CYS A 42 -1.65 -0.43 -0.16
N PHE A 43 -1.60 0.70 -0.86
CA PHE A 43 -0.63 1.76 -0.61
C PHE A 43 -1.26 2.79 0.33
N VAL A 44 -0.77 2.85 1.57
CA VAL A 44 -1.27 3.77 2.58
C VAL A 44 -0.38 5.00 2.64
N ALA A 45 -0.82 6.11 2.06
CA ALA A 45 -0.13 7.39 2.15
C ALA A 45 -0.55 8.10 3.45
N ASN A 46 0.36 8.13 4.41
CA ASN A 46 0.16 8.76 5.70
C ASN A 46 0.49 10.26 5.65
N GLY A 47 -0.33 11.04 4.97
CA GLY A 47 -0.12 12.45 4.71
C GLY A 47 -0.48 12.79 3.27
N LYS A 48 0.52 13.13 2.47
CA LYS A 48 0.34 13.50 1.06
C LYS A 48 0.76 12.37 0.13
N LEU A 49 0.16 12.35 -1.05
CA LEU A 49 0.61 11.63 -2.22
C LEU A 49 0.47 12.58 -3.40
N SER A 50 1.54 12.81 -4.15
CA SER A 50 1.48 13.62 -5.36
C SER A 50 0.82 12.86 -6.51
N GLU A 51 0.20 13.58 -7.45
CA GLU A 51 -0.40 12.99 -8.66
C GLU A 51 0.65 12.20 -9.48
N GLU A 52 1.86 12.74 -9.60
CA GLU A 52 2.98 12.05 -10.27
C GLU A 52 3.35 10.75 -9.54
N GLY A 53 3.36 10.77 -8.20
CA GLY A 53 3.65 9.60 -7.39
C GLY A 53 2.58 8.52 -7.51
N GLU A 54 1.30 8.91 -7.53
CA GLU A 54 0.18 7.99 -7.76
C GLU A 54 0.25 7.36 -9.16
N GLU A 55 0.46 8.19 -10.19
CA GLU A 55 0.59 7.76 -11.58
C GLU A 55 1.75 6.77 -11.78
N LYS A 56 2.90 7.02 -11.12
CA LYS A 56 4.08 6.14 -11.14
C LYS A 56 3.80 4.75 -10.57
N LEU A 57 2.81 4.62 -9.70
CA LEU A 57 2.51 3.41 -8.95
C LEU A 57 1.25 2.67 -9.42
N LYS A 58 0.45 3.27 -10.32
CA LYS A 58 -0.86 2.76 -10.76
C LYS A 58 -0.85 1.33 -11.31
N ASP A 59 0.26 0.90 -11.92
CA ASP A 59 0.39 -0.42 -12.53
C ASP A 59 0.72 -1.53 -11.51
N TYR A 60 0.96 -1.16 -10.25
CA TYR A 60 1.33 -2.07 -9.16
C TYR A 60 0.32 -2.04 -8.02
N VAL A 61 -0.13 -0.84 -7.65
CA VAL A 61 -1.00 -0.61 -6.51
C VAL A 61 -2.44 -0.91 -6.91
N THR A 62 -3.11 -1.75 -6.14
CA THR A 62 -4.52 -2.07 -6.38
C THR A 62 -5.44 -1.09 -5.68
N ASP A 63 -5.01 -0.54 -4.55
CA ASP A 63 -5.82 0.33 -3.71
C ASP A 63 -4.94 1.40 -3.06
N PHE A 64 -5.25 2.68 -3.30
CA PHE A 64 -4.61 3.81 -2.61
C PHE A 64 -5.48 4.25 -1.43
N LEU A 65 -4.84 4.41 -0.27
CA LEU A 65 -5.46 4.94 0.94
C LEU A 65 -4.67 6.15 1.41
N VAL A 66 -5.12 7.35 1.06
CA VAL A 66 -4.55 8.61 1.55
C VAL A 66 -5.27 9.01 2.83
N ARG A 67 -4.49 9.27 3.89
CA ARG A 67 -5.03 9.66 5.20
C ARG A 67 -4.26 10.83 5.79
N GLU A 68 -4.88 11.53 6.74
CA GLU A 68 -4.16 12.53 7.54
C GLU A 68 -3.05 11.86 8.37
N ASN A 69 -1.87 12.51 8.44
CA ASN A 69 -0.79 12.10 9.32
C ASN A 69 -1.07 12.49 10.78
N LYS A 70 -2.05 11.84 11.40
CA LYS A 70 -2.41 11.99 12.81
C LYS A 70 -2.50 10.63 13.50
N GLY A 71 -2.17 10.62 14.79
CA GLY A 71 -2.19 9.43 15.64
C GLY A 71 -0.80 8.83 15.85
N PHE A 72 -0.75 7.54 16.14
CA PHE A 72 0.50 6.81 16.34
C PHE A 72 1.23 6.55 15.02
N ASP A 73 2.56 6.51 15.06
CA ASP A 73 3.45 6.37 13.88
C ASP A 73 3.12 5.18 12.96
N VAL A 74 2.60 4.08 13.51
CA VAL A 74 2.29 2.83 12.77
C VAL A 74 0.81 2.63 12.47
N TRP A 75 -0.05 3.60 12.80
CA TRP A 75 -1.51 3.46 12.65
C TRP A 75 -1.97 3.27 11.20
N GLY A 76 -1.15 3.70 10.23
CA GLY A 76 -1.42 3.47 8.81
C GLY A 76 -1.59 1.99 8.46
N TYR A 77 -0.86 1.07 9.11
CA TYR A 77 -1.06 -0.37 8.89
C TYR A 77 -2.43 -0.86 9.36
N LYS A 78 -2.91 -0.35 10.51
CA LYS A 78 -4.26 -0.66 11.00
C LYS A 78 -5.30 -0.15 10.01
N ALA A 79 -5.15 1.08 9.54
CA ALA A 79 -6.04 1.65 8.52
C ALA A 79 -6.05 0.80 7.23
N GLY A 80 -4.88 0.36 6.74
CA GLY A 80 -4.80 -0.54 5.59
C GLY A 80 -5.48 -1.89 5.84
N LEU A 81 -5.33 -2.46 7.04
CA LEU A 81 -6.02 -3.71 7.41
C LEU A 81 -7.54 -3.55 7.46
N GLU A 82 -8.04 -2.46 8.05
CA GLU A 82 -9.47 -2.17 8.14
C GLU A 82 -10.07 -1.92 6.76
N PHE A 83 -9.37 -1.15 5.92
CA PHE A 83 -9.74 -0.90 4.53
C PHE A 83 -9.87 -2.21 3.74
N LEU A 84 -8.85 -3.08 3.80
CA LEU A 84 -8.90 -4.38 3.12
C LEU A 84 -9.96 -5.33 3.70
N ALA A 85 -10.32 -5.17 4.97
CA ALA A 85 -11.40 -5.92 5.60
C ALA A 85 -12.81 -5.38 5.26
N GLY A 86 -12.92 -4.30 4.49
CA GLY A 86 -14.18 -3.66 4.13
C GLY A 86 -14.85 -2.93 5.31
N LYS A 87 -14.08 -2.54 6.32
CA LYS A 87 -14.57 -1.74 7.45
C LYS A 87 -14.35 -0.27 7.12
N ASN A 88 -15.44 0.43 6.85
CA ASN A 88 -15.50 1.89 6.72
C ASN A 88 -16.08 2.50 8.01
#